data_AF-A0AAW2F958-F1
#
_entry.id   AF-A0AAW2F958-F1
#
_cell.length_a   1.000
_cell.length_b   1.000
_cell.length_c   1.000
_cell.angle_alpha   90.00
_cell.angle_beta   90.00
_cell.angle_gamma   90.00
#
_symmetry.space_group_name_H-M   'P 1'
#
loop_
_entity.id
_entity.type
_entity.pdbx_description
1 polymer ?
#
loop_
_entity_poly.entity_id
_entity_poly.type
_entity_poly.pdbx_seq_one_letter_code
_entity_poly.pdbx_strand_id
1 'polypeptide(L)'
;MIGRRCTLFALSILLILVLSVNFYFIRMIVDSSSLHRMYAKNLPEPKSGQDLSTSSRSNDKDMQLQLRPIAKDIDERIKEEIRTLPSKYFKQNTSYSLVLERLLSELIIMPNVREDIWNIPNNNWPDAHQLIPPAAPELGTILEVLRRSRVVRADNAPVGTQLKLMLNLENDVKALFKPRWYSRDTVIHGPVYHGKDRHNAEVVAFHLSSLLALRRVPLAVIRKLDLKEEIGNCATPTLYATMYEEGNDTCLYGVCHYCSPADPVCGTGDVLEGALIFWLPRYLKLVKHRHPWQRTYKRNKLAAWEIDESYCDKV
;
A
#
# COMPACT_ATOMS: atom_id res chain seq x y z
N MET A 1 27.49 -26.93 -69.63
CA MET A 1 26.03 -27.12 -69.42
C MET A 1 25.62 -27.62 -68.02
N ILE A 2 26.54 -28.03 -67.14
CA ILE A 2 26.23 -28.58 -65.81
C ILE A 2 26.00 -27.51 -64.72
N GLY A 3 26.74 -26.40 -64.73
CA GLY A 3 26.59 -25.34 -63.71
C GLY A 3 25.23 -24.63 -63.71
N ARG A 4 24.61 -24.45 -64.88
CA ARG A 4 23.32 -23.74 -65.04
C ARG A 4 22.13 -24.55 -64.50
N ARG A 5 22.24 -25.89 -64.47
CA ARG A 5 21.21 -26.77 -63.91
C ARG A 5 21.28 -26.82 -62.38
N CYS A 6 22.48 -26.80 -61.79
CA CYS A 6 22.64 -26.72 -60.34
C CYS A 6 22.15 -25.39 -59.76
N THR A 7 22.39 -24.27 -60.44
CA THR A 7 21.88 -22.96 -60.00
C THR A 7 20.35 -22.86 -60.05
N LEU A 8 19.71 -23.47 -61.06
CA LEU A 8 18.25 -23.52 -61.14
C LEU A 8 17.65 -24.39 -60.03
N PHE A 9 18.27 -25.54 -59.72
CA PHE A 9 17.85 -26.38 -58.59
C PHE A 9 18.01 -25.67 -57.24
N ALA A 10 19.13 -24.98 -57.02
CA ALA A 10 19.37 -24.22 -55.80
C ALA A 10 18.36 -23.06 -55.64
N LEU A 11 18.04 -22.35 -56.73
CA LEU A 11 17.04 -21.28 -56.72
C LEU A 11 15.62 -21.82 -56.49
N SER A 12 15.27 -22.98 -57.06
CA SER A 12 13.97 -23.63 -56.78
C SER A 12 13.85 -24.07 -55.33
N ILE A 13 14.91 -24.64 -54.73
CA ILE A 13 14.90 -25.03 -53.32
C ILE A 13 14.78 -23.80 -52.43
N LEU A 14 15.52 -22.72 -52.72
CA LEU A 14 15.43 -21.46 -51.98
C LEU A 14 14.02 -20.86 -52.07
N LEU A 15 13.41 -20.87 -53.26
CA LEU A 15 12.05 -20.37 -53.46
C LEU A 15 11.03 -21.18 -52.66
N ILE A 16 11.14 -22.51 -52.67
CA ILE A 16 10.28 -23.39 -51.87
C ILE A 16 10.44 -23.08 -50.38
N LEU A 17 11.66 -22.90 -49.90
CA LEU A 17 11.95 -22.62 -48.49
C LEU A 17 11.37 -21.26 -48.07
N VAL A 18 11.54 -20.22 -48.88
CA VAL A 18 10.95 -18.89 -48.65
C VAL A 18 9.43 -18.94 -48.63
N LEU A 19 8.81 -19.65 -49.58
CA LEU A 19 7.35 -19.81 -49.62
C LEU A 19 6.82 -20.60 -48.43
N SER A 20 7.53 -21.63 -47.99
CA SER A 20 7.16 -22.45 -46.83
C SER A 20 7.21 -21.65 -45.53
N VAL A 21 8.28 -20.85 -45.35
CA VAL A 21 8.46 -19.98 -44.18
C VAL A 21 7.42 -18.86 -44.18
N ASN A 22 7.17 -18.22 -45.33
CA ASN A 22 6.13 -17.19 -45.43
C ASN A 22 4.73 -17.76 -45.16
N PHE A 23 4.42 -18.95 -45.65
CA PHE A 23 3.14 -19.60 -45.36
C PHE A 23 2.99 -19.93 -43.87
N TYR A 24 4.06 -20.42 -43.23
CA TYR A 24 4.08 -20.66 -41.79
C TYR A 24 3.81 -19.37 -40.98
N PHE A 25 4.48 -18.26 -41.31
CA PHE A 25 4.27 -16.98 -40.63
C PHE A 25 2.87 -16.39 -40.88
N ILE A 26 2.34 -16.49 -42.11
CA ILE A 26 0.97 -16.06 -42.41
C ILE A 26 -0.02 -16.86 -41.58
N ARG A 27 0.15 -18.19 -41.49
CA ARG A 27 -0.74 -19.03 -40.69
C ARG A 27 -0.67 -18.68 -39.20
N MET A 28 0.53 -18.44 -38.68
CA MET A 28 0.75 -18.00 -37.29
C MET A 28 0.06 -16.66 -36.98
N ILE A 29 0.14 -15.69 -37.90
CA ILE A 29 -0.50 -14.37 -37.75
C ILE A 29 -2.03 -14.47 -37.84
N VAL A 30 -2.56 -15.31 -38.75
CA VAL A 30 -4.01 -15.53 -38.89
C VAL A 30 -4.56 -16.22 -37.63
N ASP A 31 -3.87 -17.25 -37.13
CA ASP A 31 -4.27 -17.95 -35.90
C ASP A 31 -4.20 -17.02 -34.68
N SER A 32 -3.17 -16.18 -34.55
CA SER A 32 -3.09 -15.19 -33.46
C SER A 32 -4.18 -14.11 -33.57
N SER A 33 -4.55 -13.69 -34.79
CA SER A 33 -5.63 -12.73 -35.02
C SER A 33 -7.01 -13.29 -34.63
N SER A 34 -7.22 -14.59 -34.83
CA SER A 34 -8.45 -15.29 -34.43
C SER A 34 -8.60 -15.35 -32.90
N LEU A 35 -7.49 -15.57 -32.19
CA LEU A 35 -7.42 -15.57 -30.73
C LEU A 35 -7.75 -14.18 -30.17
N HIS A 36 -7.22 -13.13 -30.82
CA HIS A 36 -7.47 -11.74 -30.46
C HIS A 36 -8.93 -11.32 -30.74
N ARG A 37 -9.55 -11.83 -31.82
CA ARG A 37 -10.97 -11.60 -32.13
C ARG A 37 -11.91 -12.29 -31.14
N MET A 38 -11.51 -13.43 -30.56
CA MET A 38 -12.25 -14.10 -29.49
C MET A 38 -12.17 -13.31 -28.18
N TYR A 39 -11.01 -12.71 -27.86
CA TYR A 39 -10.86 -11.84 -26.68
C TYR A 39 -11.62 -10.50 -26.84
N ALA A 40 -11.58 -9.87 -28.01
CA ALA A 40 -12.26 -8.60 -28.26
C ALA A 40 -13.81 -8.71 -28.24
N LYS A 41 -14.37 -9.87 -28.59
CA LYS A 41 -15.83 -10.12 -28.52
C LYS A 41 -16.36 -10.36 -27.10
N ASN A 42 -15.48 -10.60 -26.12
CA ASN A 42 -15.84 -10.91 -24.74
C ASN A 42 -15.70 -9.71 -23.79
N LEU A 43 -15.41 -8.51 -24.29
CA LEU A 43 -15.46 -7.28 -23.49
C LEU A 43 -16.92 -6.81 -23.36
N PRO A 44 -17.45 -6.58 -22.14
CA PRO A 44 -18.78 -6.00 -21.98
C PRO A 44 -18.78 -4.54 -22.46
N GLU A 45 -19.69 -4.20 -23.37
CA GLU A 45 -19.99 -2.80 -23.71
C GLU A 45 -20.52 -2.05 -22.46
N PRO A 46 -20.18 -0.76 -22.29
CA PRO A 46 -20.65 0.02 -21.16
C PRO A 46 -22.13 0.37 -21.35
N LYS A 47 -23.02 -0.37 -20.67
CA LYS A 47 -24.43 -0.02 -20.60
C LYS A 47 -24.62 1.21 -19.70
N SER A 48 -25.21 2.25 -20.28
CA SER A 48 -25.78 3.40 -19.58
C SER A 48 -26.80 2.93 -18.55
N GLY A 49 -26.77 3.56 -17.37
CA GLY A 49 -27.54 3.14 -16.20
C GLY A 49 -29.05 3.11 -16.40
N GLN A 50 -29.68 2.16 -15.73
CA GLN A 50 -31.00 2.29 -15.11
C GLN A 50 -31.19 1.15 -14.09
N ASP A 51 -31.84 1.51 -12.99
CA ASP A 51 -32.05 0.74 -11.77
C ASP A 51 -32.70 -0.63 -12.00
N LEU A 52 -32.17 -1.69 -11.37
CA LEU A 52 -32.93 -2.91 -11.06
C LEU A 52 -32.31 -3.68 -9.90
N SER A 53 -32.68 -3.26 -8.69
CA SER A 53 -32.65 -4.09 -7.49
C SER A 53 -33.68 -5.21 -7.62
N THR A 54 -33.29 -6.38 -8.14
CA THR A 54 -33.79 -7.76 -7.82
C THR A 54 -33.42 -8.77 -8.93
N SER A 55 -32.15 -9.17 -9.06
CA SER A 55 -31.82 -10.47 -9.70
C SER A 55 -30.41 -11.05 -9.39
N SER A 56 -29.62 -10.45 -8.49
CA SER A 56 -28.18 -10.76 -8.35
C SER A 56 -27.83 -12.11 -7.70
N ARG A 57 -28.79 -12.92 -7.22
CA ARG A 57 -28.49 -14.16 -6.49
C ARG A 57 -28.27 -15.41 -7.36
N SER A 58 -28.75 -15.44 -8.61
CA SER A 58 -28.55 -16.61 -9.50
C SER A 58 -27.26 -16.52 -10.31
N ASN A 59 -26.89 -15.34 -10.80
CA ASN A 59 -25.71 -15.14 -11.66
C ASN A 59 -24.37 -15.30 -10.92
N ASP A 60 -24.30 -14.95 -9.63
CA ASP A 60 -23.05 -15.09 -8.86
C ASP A 60 -22.67 -16.56 -8.61
N LYS A 61 -23.66 -17.46 -8.48
CA LYS A 61 -23.39 -18.89 -8.28
C LYS A 61 -22.86 -19.54 -9.55
N ASP A 62 -23.41 -19.19 -10.70
CA ASP A 62 -23.00 -19.74 -11.99
C ASP A 62 -21.60 -19.25 -12.41
N MET A 63 -21.29 -17.97 -12.14
CA MET A 63 -19.96 -17.40 -12.36
C MET A 63 -18.92 -18.02 -11.41
N GLN A 64 -19.26 -18.25 -10.14
CA GLN A 64 -18.40 -18.99 -9.20
C GLN A 64 -18.19 -20.45 -9.59
N LEU A 65 -19.18 -21.11 -10.20
CA LEU A 65 -19.08 -22.49 -10.68
C LEU A 65 -18.16 -22.61 -11.91
N GLN A 66 -18.13 -21.61 -12.80
CA GLN A 66 -17.22 -21.58 -13.95
C GLN A 66 -15.80 -21.09 -13.63
N LEU A 67 -15.63 -20.26 -12.60
CA LEU A 67 -14.31 -19.79 -12.14
C LEU A 67 -13.52 -20.88 -11.39
N ARG A 68 -14.18 -21.82 -10.73
CA ARG A 68 -13.51 -22.91 -9.98
C ARG A 68 -12.63 -23.82 -10.84
N PRO A 69 -13.07 -24.29 -12.03
CA PRO A 69 -12.22 -25.05 -12.96
C PRO A 69 -11.00 -24.25 -13.45
N ILE A 70 -11.19 -22.98 -13.81
CA ILE A 70 -10.13 -22.11 -14.33
C ILE A 70 -9.10 -21.79 -13.25
N ALA A 71 -9.56 -21.46 -12.04
CA ALA A 71 -8.67 -21.23 -10.91
C ALA A 71 -7.86 -22.48 -10.53
N LYS A 72 -8.47 -23.67 -10.68
CA LYS A 72 -7.80 -24.96 -10.45
C LYS A 72 -6.76 -25.25 -11.54
N ASP A 73 -7.06 -24.99 -12.82
CA ASP A 73 -6.11 -25.13 -13.94
C ASP A 73 -4.91 -24.18 -13.79
N ILE A 74 -5.16 -22.92 -13.40
CA ILE A 74 -4.08 -21.94 -13.11
C ILE A 74 -3.23 -22.41 -11.92
N ASP A 75 -3.84 -22.88 -10.84
CA ASP A 75 -3.12 -23.41 -9.68
C ASP A 75 -2.27 -24.63 -10.05
N GLU A 76 -2.78 -25.54 -10.87
CA GLU A 76 -2.03 -26.70 -11.37
C GLU A 76 -0.84 -26.26 -12.25
N ARG A 77 -1.04 -25.32 -13.19
CA ARG A 77 0.05 -24.77 -14.01
C ARG A 77 1.10 -24.04 -13.18
N ILE A 78 0.69 -23.25 -12.19
CA ILE A 78 1.61 -22.59 -11.26
C ILE A 78 2.42 -23.65 -10.50
N LYS A 79 1.78 -24.72 -10.02
CA LYS A 79 2.47 -25.82 -9.36
C LYS A 79 3.45 -26.54 -10.29
N GLU A 80 3.10 -26.72 -11.56
CA GLU A 80 3.99 -27.28 -12.58
C GLU A 80 5.22 -26.40 -12.81
N GLU A 81 5.03 -25.10 -12.97
CA GLU A 81 6.15 -24.16 -13.12
C GLU A 81 6.98 -24.06 -11.84
N ILE A 82 6.35 -24.06 -10.67
CA ILE A 82 7.08 -24.11 -9.39
C ILE A 82 7.96 -25.36 -9.33
N ARG A 83 7.52 -26.52 -9.85
CA ARG A 83 8.33 -27.75 -9.92
C ARG A 83 9.59 -27.62 -10.79
N THR A 84 9.64 -26.68 -11.72
CA THR A 84 10.84 -26.43 -12.55
C THR A 84 11.89 -25.60 -11.81
N LEU A 85 11.51 -24.95 -10.70
CA LEU A 85 12.43 -24.12 -9.92
C LEU A 85 13.58 -24.96 -9.33
N PRO A 86 14.74 -24.35 -9.06
CA PRO A 86 15.83 -25.01 -8.35
C PRO A 86 15.41 -25.58 -6.98
N SER A 87 16.02 -26.70 -6.57
CA SER A 87 15.67 -27.43 -5.34
C SER A 87 15.66 -26.57 -4.06
N LYS A 88 16.43 -25.47 -4.04
CA LYS A 88 16.46 -24.49 -2.94
C LYS A 88 15.10 -23.84 -2.64
N TYR A 89 14.18 -23.77 -3.61
CA TYR A 89 12.86 -23.16 -3.44
C TYR A 89 11.81 -24.10 -2.81
N PHE A 90 12.05 -25.41 -2.81
CA PHE A 90 11.15 -26.40 -2.15
C PHE A 90 11.61 -26.78 -0.75
N LYS A 91 12.84 -26.40 -0.37
CA LYS A 91 13.28 -26.56 1.01
C LYS A 91 12.46 -25.59 1.86
N GLN A 92 11.65 -26.12 2.77
CA GLN A 92 11.00 -25.31 3.79
C GLN A 92 12.06 -24.47 4.46
N ASN A 93 11.85 -23.16 4.50
CA ASN A 93 12.80 -22.26 5.13
C ASN A 93 12.85 -22.59 6.63
N THR A 94 13.84 -23.35 7.06
CA THR A 94 14.06 -23.72 8.47
C THR A 94 14.30 -22.50 9.35
N SER A 95 14.62 -21.36 8.73
CA SER A 95 14.77 -20.08 9.41
C SER A 95 13.44 -19.36 9.61
N TYR A 96 12.30 -19.85 9.12
CA TYR A 96 11.01 -19.17 9.31
C TYR A 96 10.69 -18.98 10.80
N SER A 97 10.74 -20.06 11.59
CA SER A 97 10.50 -19.98 13.03
C SER A 97 11.51 -19.06 13.71
N LEU A 98 12.79 -19.14 13.33
CA LEU A 98 13.84 -18.27 13.86
C LEU A 98 13.62 -16.79 13.52
N VAL A 99 13.18 -16.49 12.30
CA VAL A 99 12.87 -15.12 11.85
C VAL A 99 11.65 -14.60 12.59
N LEU A 100 10.61 -15.41 12.73
CA LEU A 100 9.41 -15.03 13.48
C LEU A 100 9.73 -14.80 14.96
N GLU A 101 10.46 -15.71 15.61
CA GLU A 101 10.92 -15.57 16.99
C GLU A 101 11.76 -14.30 17.18
N ARG A 102 12.67 -14.02 16.25
CA ARG A 102 13.45 -12.77 16.26
C ARG A 102 12.56 -11.54 16.16
N LEU A 103 11.61 -11.51 15.21
CA LEU A 103 10.68 -10.39 15.07
C LEU A 103 9.82 -10.19 16.33
N LEU A 104 9.36 -11.27 16.95
CA LEU A 104 8.63 -11.21 18.20
C LEU A 104 9.52 -10.73 19.36
N SER A 105 10.79 -11.16 19.41
CA SER A 105 11.74 -10.74 20.44
C SER A 105 12.03 -9.24 20.39
N GLU A 106 12.05 -8.64 19.19
CA GLU A 106 12.21 -7.19 19.01
C GLU A 106 11.02 -6.41 19.56
N LEU A 107 9.85 -7.03 19.73
CA LEU A 107 8.64 -6.39 20.29
C LEU A 107 8.55 -6.53 21.81
N ILE A 108 9.48 -7.24 22.45
CA ILE A 108 9.53 -7.35 23.91
C ILE A 108 10.00 -6.01 24.51
N ILE A 109 9.31 -5.58 25.57
CA ILE A 109 9.66 -4.35 26.30
C ILE A 109 10.80 -4.67 27.27
N MET A 110 11.87 -3.91 27.20
CA MET A 110 13.02 -4.04 28.11
C MET A 110 12.66 -3.49 29.50
N PRO A 111 13.09 -4.15 30.59
CA PRO A 111 12.73 -3.74 31.95
C PRO A 111 13.38 -2.41 32.40
N ASN A 112 14.58 -2.10 31.90
CA ASN A 112 15.34 -0.90 32.26
C ASN A 112 15.47 0.02 31.05
N VAL A 113 14.45 0.84 30.82
CA VAL A 113 14.43 1.82 29.71
C VAL A 113 15.43 2.92 30.00
N ARG A 114 16.36 3.15 29.07
CA ARG A 114 17.30 4.27 29.14
C ARG A 114 16.58 5.58 28.79
N GLU A 115 16.90 6.67 29.47
CA GLU A 115 16.31 8.00 29.19
C GLU A 115 16.60 8.47 27.74
N ASP A 116 17.73 8.05 27.18
CA ASP A 116 18.20 8.43 25.85
C ASP A 116 17.73 7.49 24.72
N ILE A 117 16.77 6.58 25.00
CA ILE A 117 16.31 5.56 24.03
C ILE A 117 15.83 6.17 22.70
N TRP A 118 15.38 7.43 22.71
CA TRP A 118 14.94 8.20 21.55
C TRP A 118 16.04 8.53 20.55
N ASN A 119 17.29 8.56 21.02
CA ASN A 119 18.44 8.82 20.15
C ASN A 119 18.68 7.66 19.20
N ILE A 120 18.27 6.44 19.56
CA ILE A 120 18.48 5.23 18.75
C ILE A 120 17.73 5.30 17.41
N PRO A 121 16.38 5.44 17.38
CA PRO A 121 15.64 5.51 16.12
C PRO A 121 15.97 6.77 15.33
N ASN A 122 16.48 7.81 15.99
CA ASN A 122 16.89 9.03 15.32
C ASN A 122 18.27 8.94 14.70
N ASN A 123 19.29 8.47 15.41
CA ASN A 123 20.70 8.64 15.03
C ASN A 123 21.35 7.36 14.52
N ASN A 124 20.80 6.19 14.85
CA ASN A 124 21.48 4.91 14.66
C ASN A 124 20.76 3.95 13.71
N TRP A 125 19.46 4.14 13.47
CA TRP A 125 18.67 3.20 12.67
C TRP A 125 18.60 3.51 11.18
N PRO A 126 18.24 4.73 10.74
CA PRO A 126 18.01 4.96 9.32
C PRO A 126 19.31 4.97 8.53
N ASP A 127 19.34 4.21 7.44
CA ASP A 127 20.40 4.20 6.44
C ASP A 127 19.82 4.45 5.03
N ALA A 128 20.63 4.27 3.98
CA ALA A 128 20.20 4.50 2.60
C ALA A 128 19.13 3.51 2.09
N HIS A 129 18.93 2.39 2.79
CA HIS A 129 18.09 1.27 2.37
C HIS A 129 16.88 1.04 3.28
N GLN A 130 16.97 1.36 4.57
CA GLN A 130 15.93 1.07 5.56
C GLN A 130 15.86 2.13 6.66
N LEU A 131 14.70 2.22 7.30
CA LEU A 131 14.46 3.08 8.47
C LEU A 131 14.68 2.34 9.79
N ILE A 132 14.62 1.00 9.77
CA ILE A 132 14.78 0.14 10.94
C ILE A 132 15.81 -0.93 10.56
N PRO A 133 16.86 -1.16 11.35
CA PRO A 133 17.85 -2.17 11.04
C PRO A 133 17.26 -3.59 11.07
N PRO A 134 17.96 -4.58 10.51
CA PRO A 134 17.50 -5.98 10.54
C PRO A 134 17.42 -6.57 11.95
N ALA A 135 18.17 -6.01 12.91
CA ALA A 135 18.10 -6.32 14.33
C ALA A 135 17.79 -5.02 15.08
N ALA A 136 16.61 -4.95 15.70
CA ALA A 136 16.17 -3.78 16.46
C ALA A 136 15.62 -4.21 17.85
N PRO A 137 16.49 -4.68 18.77
CA PRO A 137 16.05 -5.19 20.07
C PRO A 137 15.32 -4.13 20.93
N GLU A 138 15.53 -2.84 20.67
CA GLU A 138 14.87 -1.74 21.39
C GLU A 138 13.49 -1.40 20.83
N LEU A 139 13.06 -2.01 19.71
CA LEU A 139 11.84 -1.62 18.98
C LEU A 139 10.59 -1.65 19.86
N GLY A 140 10.32 -2.76 20.54
CA GLY A 140 9.16 -2.93 21.41
C GLY A 140 9.13 -1.89 22.53
N THR A 141 10.29 -1.62 23.11
CA THR A 141 10.45 -0.56 24.12
C THR A 141 10.14 0.81 23.53
N ILE A 142 10.73 1.18 22.40
CA ILE A 142 10.49 2.49 21.74
C ILE A 142 9.00 2.66 21.38
N LEU A 143 8.35 1.62 20.85
CA LEU A 143 6.92 1.65 20.56
C LEU A 143 6.09 1.87 21.83
N GLU A 144 6.45 1.24 22.95
CA GLU A 144 5.77 1.44 24.23
C GLU A 144 5.98 2.86 24.77
N VAL A 145 7.21 3.38 24.69
CA VAL A 145 7.48 4.74 25.14
C VAL A 145 6.72 5.74 24.26
N LEU A 146 6.63 5.56 22.93
CA LEU A 146 5.78 6.40 22.06
C LEU A 146 4.31 6.41 22.48
N ARG A 147 3.77 5.28 22.95
CA ARG A 147 2.39 5.19 23.44
C ARG A 147 2.16 6.00 24.72
N ARG A 148 3.15 6.04 25.62
CA ARG A 148 3.00 6.61 26.97
C ARG A 148 3.55 8.02 27.14
N SER A 149 4.46 8.45 26.28
CA SER A 149 5.17 9.72 26.45
C SER A 149 4.22 10.90 26.54
N ARG A 150 4.43 11.79 27.51
CA ARG A 150 3.57 12.95 27.68
C ARG A 150 3.63 13.88 26.47
N VAL A 151 2.47 14.35 25.99
CA VAL A 151 2.41 15.42 24.98
C VAL A 151 2.75 16.76 25.65
N VAL A 152 3.69 17.49 25.09
CA VAL A 152 4.11 18.81 25.61
C VAL A 152 3.64 19.97 24.72
N ARG A 153 3.31 19.67 23.45
CA ARG A 153 2.75 20.64 22.51
C ARG A 153 1.95 19.91 21.43
N ALA A 154 0.78 20.43 21.09
CA ALA A 154 -0.03 19.97 19.98
C ALA A 154 -0.31 21.11 18.99
N ASP A 155 -0.21 20.82 17.70
CA ASP A 155 -0.42 21.81 16.63
C ASP A 155 -1.03 21.19 15.38
N ASN A 156 -1.52 22.01 14.47
CA ASN A 156 -1.88 21.55 13.13
C ASN A 156 -0.61 21.15 12.37
N ALA A 157 -0.62 20.02 11.66
CA ALA A 157 0.51 19.70 10.80
C ALA A 157 0.54 20.65 9.59
N PRO A 158 1.73 21.15 9.19
CA PRO A 158 1.84 22.30 8.29
C PRO A 158 1.47 22.02 6.83
N VAL A 159 1.45 20.75 6.40
CA VAL A 159 1.28 20.36 5.00
C VAL A 159 0.40 19.14 4.89
N GLY A 160 -0.51 19.10 3.93
CA GLY A 160 -1.37 17.95 3.64
C GLY A 160 -2.81 18.37 3.42
N THR A 161 -3.62 17.46 2.90
CA THR A 161 -5.04 17.72 2.63
C THR A 161 -5.98 17.23 3.72
N GLN A 162 -5.54 16.22 4.49
CA GLN A 162 -6.31 15.55 5.55
C GLN A 162 -5.91 16.03 6.94
N LEU A 163 -6.83 15.91 7.89
CA LEU A 163 -6.59 16.23 9.30
C LEU A 163 -5.48 15.36 9.89
N LYS A 164 -4.52 16.02 10.53
CA LYS A 164 -3.44 15.39 11.30
C LYS A 164 -2.79 16.44 12.19
N LEU A 165 -2.37 16.01 13.37
CA LEU A 165 -1.73 16.88 14.35
C LEU A 165 -0.22 16.65 14.35
N MET A 166 0.54 17.72 14.55
CA MET A 166 1.95 17.64 14.91
C MET A 166 2.05 17.68 16.43
N LEU A 167 2.54 16.60 17.02
CA LEU A 167 2.76 16.50 18.46
C LEU A 167 4.25 16.57 18.75
N ASN A 168 4.62 17.40 19.73
CA ASN A 168 5.89 17.25 20.42
C ASN A 168 5.58 16.51 21.72
N LEU A 169 6.26 15.40 21.93
CA LEU A 169 6.28 14.67 23.19
C LEU A 169 7.46 15.18 24.02
N GLU A 170 7.53 14.74 25.27
CA GLU A 170 8.73 14.92 26.09
C GLU A 170 10.01 14.42 25.38
N ASN A 171 11.16 14.95 25.80
CA ASN A 171 12.46 14.68 25.17
C ASN A 171 12.59 15.16 23.70
N ASP A 172 11.83 16.20 23.31
CA ASP A 172 11.80 16.78 21.94
C ASP A 172 11.47 15.75 20.83
N VAL A 173 10.75 14.70 21.19
CA VAL A 173 10.29 13.69 20.24
C VAL A 173 9.12 14.25 19.45
N LYS A 174 9.29 14.37 18.13
CA LYS A 174 8.21 14.77 17.23
C LYS A 174 7.48 13.56 16.69
N ALA A 175 6.17 13.67 16.60
CA ALA A 175 5.32 12.65 16.00
C ALA A 175 4.11 13.29 15.31
N LEU A 176 3.65 12.62 14.26
CA LEU A 176 2.39 12.95 13.60
C LEU A 176 1.27 12.10 14.20
N PHE A 177 0.16 12.72 14.58
CA PHE A 177 -1.04 12.00 15.01
C PHE A 177 -2.13 12.08 13.94
N LYS A 178 -2.59 10.92 13.45
CA LYS A 178 -3.74 10.81 12.55
C LYS A 178 -4.94 10.24 13.31
N PRO A 179 -6.04 10.98 13.47
CA PRO A 179 -7.17 10.54 14.27
C PRO A 179 -7.97 9.44 13.58
N ARG A 180 -8.71 8.67 14.38
CA ARG A 180 -9.70 7.71 13.89
C ARG A 180 -10.90 8.45 13.31
N TRP A 181 -11.15 8.24 12.02
CA TRP A 181 -12.35 8.71 11.32
C TRP A 181 -13.47 7.67 11.27
N TYR A 182 -13.10 6.39 11.20
CA TYR A 182 -14.03 5.31 10.84
C TYR A 182 -14.01 4.17 11.85
N SER A 183 -15.08 3.37 11.88
CA SER A 183 -15.03 2.05 12.51
C SER A 183 -14.13 1.10 11.71
N ARG A 184 -13.64 0.03 12.35
CA ARG A 184 -12.76 -0.94 11.68
C ARG A 184 -13.43 -1.64 10.50
N ASP A 185 -14.74 -1.85 10.59
CA ASP A 185 -15.54 -2.55 9.58
C ASP A 185 -16.05 -1.64 8.47
N THR A 186 -15.72 -0.34 8.51
CA THR A 186 -16.18 0.61 7.49
C THR A 186 -15.58 0.28 6.12
N VAL A 187 -16.46 0.07 5.15
CA VAL A 187 -16.10 -0.08 3.73
C VAL A 187 -16.16 1.29 3.06
N ILE A 188 -15.04 1.73 2.48
CA ILE A 188 -15.00 2.98 1.71
C ILE A 188 -15.35 2.66 0.26
N HIS A 189 -16.47 3.24 -0.17
CA HIS A 189 -16.92 3.20 -1.55
C HIS A 189 -16.43 4.43 -2.32
N GLY A 190 -16.46 4.34 -3.65
CA GLY A 190 -16.06 5.42 -4.55
C GLY A 190 -14.70 5.20 -5.19
N PRO A 191 -14.09 6.25 -5.78
CA PRO A 191 -12.79 6.16 -6.42
C PRO A 191 -11.67 5.89 -5.40
N VAL A 192 -10.51 5.40 -5.86
CA VAL A 192 -9.41 4.91 -5.01
C VAL A 192 -8.85 5.96 -4.03
N TYR A 193 -9.07 7.24 -4.31
CA TYR A 193 -8.59 8.39 -3.54
C TYR A 193 -9.68 9.01 -2.66
N HIS A 194 -10.82 8.34 -2.52
CA HIS A 194 -11.94 8.79 -1.69
C HIS A 194 -11.75 8.40 -0.22
N GLY A 195 -12.42 9.14 0.66
CA GLY A 195 -12.35 8.95 2.11
C GLY A 195 -11.23 9.73 2.80
N LYS A 196 -11.22 9.63 4.13
CA LYS A 196 -10.18 10.16 5.03
C LYS A 196 -9.10 9.12 5.26
N ASP A 197 -7.93 9.56 5.71
CA ASP A 197 -6.84 8.66 6.11
C ASP A 197 -7.31 7.72 7.23
N ARG A 198 -7.09 6.40 7.08
CA ARG A 198 -7.41 5.41 8.10
C ARG A 198 -6.22 5.21 9.01
N HIS A 199 -6.29 5.71 10.25
CA HIS A 199 -5.20 5.62 11.22
C HIS A 199 -4.71 4.18 11.44
N ASN A 200 -5.61 3.20 11.53
CA ASN A 200 -5.24 1.81 11.72
C ASN A 200 -4.47 1.21 10.54
N ALA A 201 -4.67 1.73 9.32
CA ALA A 201 -3.91 1.28 8.15
C ALA A 201 -2.43 1.68 8.24
N GLU A 202 -2.09 2.82 8.85
CA GLU A 202 -0.71 3.24 9.08
C GLU A 202 0.04 2.24 9.97
N VAL A 203 -0.61 1.81 11.06
CA VAL A 203 -0.03 0.86 12.02
C VAL A 203 0.09 -0.55 11.41
N VAL A 204 -0.93 -0.99 10.66
CA VAL A 204 -0.87 -2.28 9.94
C VAL A 204 0.25 -2.27 8.89
N ALA A 205 0.40 -1.17 8.13
CA ALA A 205 1.45 -1.05 7.12
C ALA A 205 2.85 -1.10 7.75
N PHE A 206 3.05 -0.48 8.91
CA PHE A 206 4.30 -0.56 9.68
C PHE A 206 4.63 -2.02 10.08
N HIS A 207 3.69 -2.74 10.69
CA HIS A 207 3.92 -4.13 11.08
C HIS A 207 4.10 -5.05 9.87
N LEU A 208 3.32 -4.87 8.81
CA LEU A 208 3.45 -5.63 7.56
C LEU A 208 4.81 -5.38 6.89
N SER A 209 5.33 -4.14 6.93
CA SER A 209 6.67 -3.82 6.43
C SER A 209 7.76 -4.60 7.17
N SER A 210 7.58 -4.83 8.47
CA SER A 210 8.50 -5.62 9.28
C SER A 210 8.42 -7.11 8.95
N LEU A 211 7.21 -7.66 8.81
CA LEU A 211 6.97 -9.05 8.41
C LEU A 211 7.55 -9.37 7.02
N LEU A 212 7.44 -8.43 6.08
CA LEU A 212 7.98 -8.56 4.72
C LEU A 212 9.47 -8.20 4.63
N ALA A 213 10.13 -7.92 5.76
CA ALA A 213 11.52 -7.47 5.83
C ALA A 213 11.83 -6.23 4.96
N LEU A 214 10.84 -5.39 4.69
CA LEU A 214 11.00 -4.15 3.92
C LEU A 214 11.63 -3.05 4.77
N ARG A 215 11.27 -2.99 6.07
CA ARG A 215 11.85 -2.10 7.10
C ARG A 215 11.96 -0.62 6.69
N ARG A 216 11.05 -0.15 5.83
CA ARG A 216 11.07 1.17 5.17
C ARG A 216 9.90 2.08 5.54
N VAL A 217 9.12 1.67 6.54
CA VAL A 217 7.96 2.42 7.05
C VAL A 217 8.33 3.04 8.40
N PRO A 218 8.03 4.33 8.64
CA PRO A 218 8.24 4.96 9.94
C PRO A 218 7.55 4.20 11.08
N LEU A 219 8.06 4.35 12.30
CA LEU A 219 7.43 3.72 13.47
C LEU A 219 6.02 4.27 13.65
N ALA A 220 5.04 3.37 13.80
CA ALA A 220 3.64 3.74 13.98
C ALA A 220 3.01 2.90 15.10
N VAL A 221 2.32 3.57 16.03
CA VAL A 221 1.57 2.93 17.11
C VAL A 221 0.14 3.45 17.17
N ILE A 222 -0.78 2.61 17.63
CA ILE A 222 -2.08 3.11 18.07
C ILE A 222 -1.89 3.80 19.40
N ARG A 223 -2.40 5.02 19.52
CA ARG A 223 -2.45 5.78 20.76
C ARG A 223 -3.85 6.36 20.94
N LYS A 224 -4.32 6.33 22.19
CA LYS A 224 -5.51 7.03 22.63
C LYS A 224 -5.06 8.29 23.37
N LEU A 225 -5.67 9.42 23.04
CA LEU A 225 -5.35 10.71 23.62
C LEU A 225 -6.60 11.31 24.24
N ASP A 226 -6.48 11.83 25.45
CA ASP A 226 -7.51 12.69 26.02
C ASP A 226 -7.48 14.05 25.29
N LEU A 227 -8.54 14.38 24.56
CA LEU A 227 -8.61 15.61 23.78
C LEU A 227 -8.65 16.85 24.67
N LYS A 228 -9.26 16.76 25.85
CA LYS A 228 -9.40 17.89 26.77
C LYS A 228 -8.09 18.12 27.51
N GLU A 229 -7.60 17.09 28.18
CA GLU A 229 -6.49 17.19 29.13
C GLU A 229 -5.11 17.03 28.48
N GLU A 230 -4.93 16.07 27.56
CA GLU A 230 -3.62 15.87 26.90
C GLU A 230 -3.40 16.82 25.72
N ILE A 231 -4.46 17.13 24.95
CA ILE A 231 -4.35 18.00 23.77
C ILE A 231 -4.71 19.45 24.07
N GLY A 232 -5.90 19.70 24.63
CA GLY A 232 -6.40 21.06 24.88
C GLY A 232 -5.43 21.93 25.69
N ASN A 233 -4.86 21.37 26.77
CA ASN A 233 -3.91 22.06 27.65
C ASN A 233 -2.57 22.44 26.99
N CYS A 234 -2.18 21.79 25.88
CA CYS A 234 -0.92 22.05 25.19
C CYS A 234 -1.08 22.45 23.71
N ALA A 235 -2.32 22.72 23.29
CA ALA A 235 -2.63 23.12 21.93
C ALA A 235 -2.12 24.53 21.62
N THR A 236 -1.67 24.75 20.38
CA THR A 236 -1.45 26.12 19.89
C THR A 236 -2.76 26.89 19.81
N PRO A 237 -2.75 28.23 19.88
CA PRO A 237 -3.97 29.02 19.76
C PRO A 237 -4.78 28.70 18.48
N THR A 238 -4.09 28.44 17.37
CA THR A 238 -4.72 28.06 16.10
C THR A 238 -5.38 26.69 16.16
N LEU A 239 -4.76 25.70 16.82
CA LEU A 239 -5.39 24.39 17.01
C LEU A 239 -6.54 24.46 18.00
N TYR A 240 -6.33 25.12 19.14
CA TYR A 240 -7.32 25.27 20.21
C TYR A 240 -8.61 25.93 19.72
N ALA A 241 -8.51 26.94 18.85
CA ALA A 241 -9.67 27.58 18.23
C ALA A 241 -10.54 26.65 17.35
N THR A 242 -10.03 25.46 17.01
CA THR A 242 -10.77 24.42 16.27
C THR A 242 -11.37 23.32 17.15
N MET A 243 -11.22 23.47 18.48
CA MET A 243 -11.73 22.54 19.47
C MET A 243 -13.00 23.11 20.10
N TYR A 244 -13.99 22.25 20.37
CA TYR A 244 -15.21 22.60 21.07
C TYR A 244 -15.83 21.38 21.74
N GLU A 245 -16.65 21.61 22.76
CA GLU A 245 -17.41 20.55 23.42
C GLU A 245 -18.74 20.33 22.68
N GLU A 246 -19.07 19.07 22.40
CA GLU A 246 -20.35 18.64 21.83
C GLU A 246 -20.96 17.57 22.74
N GLY A 247 -21.93 17.97 23.56
CA GLY A 247 -22.49 17.11 24.60
C GLY A 247 -21.47 16.85 25.71
N ASN A 248 -21.04 15.59 25.86
CA ASN A 248 -20.05 15.18 26.86
C ASN A 248 -18.67 14.90 26.24
N ASP A 249 -18.49 15.15 24.95
CA ASP A 249 -17.26 14.84 24.21
C ASP A 249 -16.62 16.09 23.64
N THR A 250 -15.30 16.15 23.71
CA THR A 250 -14.49 17.13 22.98
C THR A 250 -14.38 16.74 21.51
N CYS A 251 -14.61 17.70 20.62
CA CYS A 251 -14.46 17.57 19.18
C CYS A 251 -13.35 18.50 18.67
N LEU A 252 -12.73 18.11 17.54
CA LEU A 252 -11.67 18.87 16.89
C LEU A 252 -11.75 18.67 15.38
N TYR A 253 -11.71 19.77 14.62
CA TYR A 253 -11.66 19.71 13.14
C TYR A 253 -10.30 20.14 12.56
N GLY A 254 -9.47 20.86 13.31
CA GLY A 254 -8.15 21.31 12.88
C GLY A 254 -8.14 22.23 11.65
N VAL A 255 -6.95 22.49 11.11
CA VAL A 255 -6.72 23.35 9.94
C VAL A 255 -5.99 22.57 8.86
N CYS A 256 -6.71 22.26 7.78
CA CYS A 256 -6.19 21.57 6.59
C CYS A 256 -7.10 21.84 5.39
N HIS A 257 -6.71 21.38 4.19
CA HIS A 257 -7.48 21.64 2.96
C HIS A 257 -8.92 21.11 2.98
N TYR A 258 -9.17 19.96 3.62
CA TYR A 258 -10.50 19.35 3.74
C TYR A 258 -11.05 19.36 5.18
N CYS A 259 -10.52 20.21 6.05
CA CYS A 259 -10.97 20.36 7.43
C CYS A 259 -12.08 21.40 7.49
N SER A 260 -13.14 21.11 8.25
CA SER A 260 -14.31 21.98 8.40
C SER A 260 -14.99 21.71 9.74
N PRO A 261 -15.56 22.72 10.42
CA PRO A 261 -16.40 22.52 11.60
C PRO A 261 -17.58 21.57 11.37
N ALA A 262 -18.01 21.39 10.12
CA ALA A 262 -19.10 20.45 9.76
C ALA A 262 -18.66 18.98 9.73
N ASP A 263 -17.36 18.68 9.83
CA ASP A 263 -16.80 17.33 9.73
C ASP A 263 -15.65 17.15 10.75
N PRO A 264 -15.93 17.23 12.06
CA PRO A 264 -14.94 17.07 13.12
C PRO A 264 -14.61 15.59 13.39
N VAL A 265 -13.56 15.35 14.16
CA VAL A 265 -13.40 14.11 14.93
C VAL A 265 -13.70 14.38 16.40
N CYS A 266 -14.51 13.53 17.02
CA CYS A 266 -14.90 13.65 18.42
C CYS A 266 -14.37 12.47 19.25
N GLY A 267 -14.02 12.74 20.49
CA GLY A 267 -13.68 11.71 21.46
C GLY A 267 -14.88 10.84 21.84
N THR A 268 -14.63 9.80 22.62
CA THR A 268 -15.66 9.08 23.38
C THR A 268 -15.25 9.08 24.83
N GLY A 269 -15.96 9.83 25.67
CA GLY A 269 -15.50 10.26 26.97
C GLY A 269 -14.20 11.06 26.86
N ASP A 270 -14.16 12.04 25.95
CA ASP A 270 -12.98 12.87 25.59
C ASP A 270 -11.79 12.11 24.97
N VAL A 271 -11.80 10.78 24.95
CA VAL A 271 -10.70 9.98 24.44
C VAL A 271 -10.83 9.74 22.94
N LEU A 272 -9.83 10.17 22.16
CA LEU A 272 -9.73 9.92 20.73
C LEU A 272 -8.59 8.94 20.41
N GLU A 273 -8.93 7.85 19.74
CA GLU A 273 -7.94 6.92 19.18
C GLU A 273 -7.34 7.47 17.88
N GLY A 274 -6.06 7.26 17.66
CA GLY A 274 -5.39 7.55 16.40
C GLY A 274 -4.07 6.80 16.24
N ALA A 275 -3.40 7.05 15.13
CA ALA A 275 -2.08 6.53 14.85
C ALA A 275 -1.06 7.63 15.13
N LEU A 276 -0.15 7.33 16.05
CA LEU A 276 1.02 8.15 16.33
C LEU A 276 2.18 7.62 15.49
N ILE A 277 2.70 8.45 14.60
CA ILE A 277 3.76 8.12 13.65
C ILE A 277 4.99 8.93 14.01
N PHE A 278 6.07 8.25 14.38
CA PHE A 278 7.33 8.89 14.74
C PHE A 278 7.88 9.71 13.57
N TRP A 279 8.29 10.95 13.86
CA TRP A 279 8.78 11.85 12.84
C TRP A 279 10.17 11.43 12.35
N LEU A 280 10.41 11.58 11.05
CA LEU A 280 11.72 11.22 10.49
C LEU A 280 12.82 12.18 10.97
N PRO A 281 14.06 11.68 11.17
CA PRO A 281 15.18 12.51 11.60
C PRO A 281 15.44 13.68 10.66
N ARG A 282 15.79 14.85 11.21
CA ARG A 282 15.97 16.08 10.43
C ARG A 282 17.12 16.03 9.43
N TYR A 283 18.11 15.16 9.64
CA TYR A 283 19.22 15.00 8.70
C TYR A 283 18.81 14.24 7.43
N LEU A 284 17.69 13.50 7.45
CA LEU A 284 17.16 12.84 6.26
C LEU A 284 16.49 13.86 5.34
N LYS A 285 17.14 14.14 4.21
CA LYS A 285 16.56 14.99 3.16
C LYS A 285 15.64 14.18 2.28
N LEU A 286 14.33 14.42 2.39
CA LEU A 286 13.32 13.75 1.58
C LEU A 286 13.25 14.37 0.18
N VAL A 287 13.29 13.54 -0.85
CA VAL A 287 13.08 13.94 -2.24
C VAL A 287 11.77 13.35 -2.73
N LYS A 288 10.91 14.21 -3.30
CA LYS A 288 9.63 13.78 -3.85
C LYS A 288 9.80 13.44 -5.33
N HIS A 289 9.60 12.17 -5.66
CA HIS A 289 9.54 11.71 -7.05
C HIS A 289 8.10 11.49 -7.48
N ARG A 290 7.80 11.79 -8.75
CA ARG A 290 6.53 11.43 -9.36
C ARG A 290 6.56 9.96 -9.72
N HIS A 291 5.59 9.18 -9.22
CA HIS A 291 5.51 7.76 -9.53
C HIS A 291 5.13 7.55 -11.01
N PRO A 292 5.84 6.71 -11.80
CA PRO A 292 5.49 6.47 -13.20
C PRO A 292 4.07 5.88 -13.34
N TRP A 293 3.69 4.97 -12.44
CA TRP A 293 2.32 4.46 -12.32
C TRP A 293 1.35 5.36 -11.55
N GLN A 294 1.55 6.68 -11.53
CA GLN A 294 0.58 7.59 -10.93
C GLN A 294 -0.75 7.54 -11.70
N ARG A 295 -1.87 7.52 -10.97
CA ARG A 295 -3.22 7.62 -11.56
C ARG A 295 -3.51 9.03 -12.06
N THR A 296 -4.55 9.17 -12.89
CA THR A 296 -5.02 10.48 -13.37
C THR A 296 -5.82 11.26 -12.33
N TYR A 297 -6.37 10.57 -11.32
CA TYR A 297 -7.32 11.11 -10.33
C TYR A 297 -8.55 11.78 -10.97
N LYS A 298 -9.02 11.23 -12.10
CA LYS A 298 -10.22 11.70 -12.82
C LYS A 298 -11.13 10.51 -13.14
N ARG A 299 -12.42 10.63 -12.79
CA ARG A 299 -13.41 9.52 -12.85
C ARG A 299 -13.49 8.82 -14.21
N ASN A 300 -13.32 9.56 -15.30
CA ASN A 300 -13.47 9.05 -16.67
C ASN A 300 -12.19 9.18 -17.50
N LYS A 301 -11.02 9.08 -16.86
CA LYS A 301 -9.73 9.14 -17.56
C LYS A 301 -8.78 8.08 -17.04
N LEU A 302 -8.44 7.11 -17.87
CA LEU A 302 -7.42 6.12 -17.57
C LEU A 302 -6.02 6.72 -17.78
N ALA A 303 -5.06 6.26 -16.98
CA ALA A 303 -3.64 6.55 -17.17
C ALA A 303 -3.06 5.71 -18.31
N ALA A 304 -1.92 6.13 -18.87
CA ALA A 304 -1.27 5.39 -19.96
C ALA A 304 -0.97 3.94 -19.57
N TRP A 305 -0.44 3.72 -18.36
CA TRP A 305 -0.15 2.39 -17.82
C TRP A 305 -1.38 1.51 -17.58
N GLU A 306 -2.59 2.08 -17.56
CA GLU A 306 -3.84 1.32 -17.42
C GLU A 306 -4.32 0.73 -18.76
N ILE A 307 -3.72 1.15 -19.89
CA ILE A 307 -4.11 0.75 -21.24
C ILE A 307 -2.96 0.08 -22.00
N ASP A 308 -1.73 0.53 -21.74
CA ASP A 308 -0.51 0.11 -22.44
C ASP A 308 0.18 -1.05 -21.71
N GLU A 309 0.05 -2.26 -22.23
CA GLU A 309 0.67 -3.46 -21.64
C GLU A 309 2.21 -3.41 -21.66
N SER A 310 2.82 -2.66 -22.58
CA SER A 310 4.28 -2.46 -22.66
C SER A 310 4.76 -1.16 -22.01
N TYR A 311 3.94 -0.58 -21.13
CA TYR A 311 4.28 0.68 -20.45
C TYR A 311 5.62 0.63 -19.72
N CYS A 312 5.97 -0.51 -19.12
CA CYS A 312 7.22 -0.67 -18.37
C CYS A 312 8.47 -0.47 -19.24
N ASP A 313 8.40 -0.78 -20.54
CA ASP A 313 9.55 -0.64 -21.46
C ASP A 313 9.90 0.84 -21.73
N LYS A 314 9.00 1.76 -21.34
CA LYS A 314 9.10 3.21 -21.58
C LYS A 314 9.47 4.00 -20.32
N VAL A 315 9.55 3.35 -19.15
CA VAL A 315 9.85 3.93 -17.83
C VAL A 315 11.32 3.80 -17.52
#